data_AF-A0A0K6H8B3-F1
#
_entry.id   AF-A0A0K6H8B3-F1
#
_cell.length_a   1.000
_cell.length_b   1.000
_cell.length_c   1.000
_cell.angle_alpha   90.00
_cell.angle_beta   90.00
_cell.angle_gamma   90.00
#
_symmetry.space_group_name_H-M   'P 1'
#
loop_
_entity.id
_entity.type
_entity.pdbx_description
1 polymer ?
#
loop_
_entity_poly.entity_id
_entity_poly.type
_entity_poly.pdbx_seq_one_letter_code
_entity_poly.pdbx_strand_id
1 'polypeptide(L)'
;MRPAEFSPEEIVAAGEALVAAGRNVTGFALRQRVGGGNPNRLKQVWDEHLAAKNTTEAEPVAELPVEVAEEVAAVTKSLTERLATLAVELNDKAVKAAERRVAEVLRTAGEQREQAERELVDAAQTVDELETRLDESQAEVESLERRLSEAQSHGQAQAVELAQLRERLVATEQAARATADAHEAVRSELDAARRDAGVKIEALRDELAQLRERLAASEQAAKVAAETHARELEQAHSETKTVRAELDVARREAAEARESAAKLAGQLEAVQAQNATLLAAVQQRSDRGSGRA
;
A
#
# COMPACT_ATOMS: atom_id res chain seq x y z
N MET A 1 80.97 -96.42 -77.13
CA MET A 1 81.51 -96.78 -75.80
C MET A 1 81.02 -95.75 -74.80
N ARG A 2 80.31 -96.01 -73.70
CA ARG A 2 79.93 -97.26 -72.99
C ARG A 2 78.52 -97.77 -73.41
N PRO A 3 78.24 -99.09 -73.36
CA PRO A 3 76.97 -99.65 -73.83
C PRO A 3 75.77 -99.22 -72.97
N ALA A 4 74.60 -99.12 -73.60
CA ALA A 4 73.34 -99.01 -72.89
C ALA A 4 73.11 -100.29 -72.08
N GLU A 5 72.98 -100.17 -70.75
CA GLU A 5 72.90 -101.34 -69.86
C GLU A 5 71.60 -102.15 -70.00
N PHE A 6 70.55 -101.57 -70.62
CA PHE A 6 69.25 -102.22 -70.82
C PHE A 6 68.64 -101.80 -72.16
N SER A 7 67.98 -102.75 -72.83
CA SER A 7 67.34 -102.53 -74.14
C SER A 7 66.04 -101.72 -73.99
N PRO A 8 65.63 -100.94 -75.00
CA PRO A 8 64.36 -100.20 -74.96
C PRO A 8 63.15 -101.10 -74.67
N GLU A 9 63.15 -102.34 -75.20
CA GLU A 9 62.09 -103.32 -75.02
C GLU A 9 61.98 -103.80 -73.57
N GLU A 10 63.11 -104.01 -72.89
CA GLU A 10 63.14 -104.38 -71.46
C GLU A 10 62.58 -103.26 -70.57
N ILE A 11 62.86 -102.00 -70.94
CA ILE A 11 62.36 -100.81 -70.23
C ILE A 11 60.85 -100.68 -70.41
N VAL A 12 60.35 -100.90 -71.63
CA VAL A 12 58.91 -100.89 -71.94
C VAL A 12 58.20 -102.03 -71.22
N ALA A 13 58.72 -103.26 -71.25
CA ALA A 13 58.14 -104.40 -70.54
C ALA A 13 58.09 -104.17 -69.01
N ALA A 14 59.12 -103.54 -68.44
CA ALA A 14 59.12 -103.17 -67.02
C ALA A 14 58.10 -102.06 -66.70
N GLY A 15 57.92 -101.09 -67.60
CA GLY A 15 56.88 -100.07 -67.48
C GLY A 15 55.47 -100.67 -67.57
N GLU A 16 55.22 -101.56 -68.52
CA GLU A 16 53.94 -102.25 -68.67
C GLU A 16 53.64 -103.15 -67.45
N ALA A 17 54.65 -103.84 -66.91
CA ALA A 17 54.50 -104.60 -65.67
C ALA A 17 54.18 -103.70 -64.45
N LEU A 18 54.72 -102.49 -64.38
CA LEU A 18 54.38 -101.51 -63.34
C LEU A 18 52.94 -101.00 -63.48
N VAL A 19 52.49 -100.74 -64.72
CA VAL A 19 51.09 -100.37 -65.02
C VAL A 19 50.14 -101.51 -64.67
N ALA A 20 50.45 -102.75 -65.06
CA ALA A 20 49.64 -103.93 -64.74
C ALA A 20 49.53 -104.18 -63.23
N ALA A 21 50.57 -103.82 -62.48
CA ALA A 21 50.57 -103.85 -61.01
C ALA A 21 49.89 -102.63 -60.35
N GLY A 22 49.30 -101.71 -61.14
CA GLY A 22 48.64 -100.51 -60.65
C GLY A 22 49.58 -99.49 -59.97
N ARG A 23 50.89 -99.55 -60.25
CA ARG A 23 51.88 -98.64 -59.67
C ARG A 23 52.27 -97.54 -60.65
N ASN A 24 52.47 -96.32 -60.15
CA ASN A 24 52.91 -95.19 -60.96
C ASN A 24 54.30 -95.44 -61.58
N VAL A 25 54.39 -95.34 -62.91
CA VAL A 25 55.64 -95.53 -63.64
C VAL A 25 56.51 -94.28 -63.50
N THR A 26 57.47 -94.33 -62.59
CA THR A 26 58.50 -93.28 -62.41
C THR A 26 59.86 -93.84 -62.81
N GLY A 27 60.82 -92.98 -63.16
CA GLY A 27 62.18 -93.42 -63.53
C GLY A 27 62.86 -94.27 -62.46
N PHE A 28 62.54 -94.03 -61.18
CA PHE A 28 63.04 -94.86 -60.07
C PHE A 28 62.33 -96.21 -59.97
N ALA A 29 61.00 -96.25 -60.18
CA ALA A 29 60.25 -97.51 -60.22
C ALA A 29 60.71 -98.40 -61.39
N LEU A 30 60.99 -97.81 -62.55
CA LEU A 30 61.59 -98.49 -63.69
C LEU A 30 62.98 -99.04 -63.34
N ARG A 31 63.84 -98.23 -62.69
CA ARG A 31 65.16 -98.70 -62.21
C ARG A 31 65.04 -99.88 -61.23
N GLN A 32 64.08 -99.82 -60.31
CA GLN A 32 63.85 -100.89 -59.33
C GLN A 32 63.38 -102.19 -60.01
N ARG A 33 62.63 -102.08 -61.11
CA ARG A 33 62.08 -103.26 -61.82
C ARG A 33 63.06 -103.87 -62.82
N VAL A 34 63.83 -103.03 -63.52
CA VAL A 34 64.85 -103.41 -64.52
C VAL A 34 66.17 -103.82 -63.84
N GLY A 35 66.42 -103.38 -62.61
CA GLY A 35 67.56 -103.81 -61.79
C GLY A 35 68.79 -102.90 -61.86
N GLY A 36 68.74 -101.78 -62.61
CA GLY A 36 69.87 -100.87 -62.77
C GLY A 36 69.58 -99.73 -63.76
N GLY A 37 70.60 -98.94 -64.10
CA GLY A 37 70.51 -97.89 -65.13
C GLY A 37 70.15 -96.48 -64.61
N ASN A 38 70.24 -95.50 -65.52
CA ASN A 38 69.95 -94.08 -65.23
C ASN A 38 68.43 -93.81 -65.25
N PRO A 39 67.80 -93.39 -64.13
CA PRO A 39 66.36 -93.13 -64.03
C PRO A 39 65.80 -92.17 -65.08
N ASN A 40 66.57 -91.16 -65.50
CA ASN A 40 66.11 -90.18 -66.48
C ASN A 40 65.99 -90.81 -67.87
N ARG A 41 66.93 -91.66 -68.26
CA ARG A 41 66.88 -92.39 -69.55
C ARG A 41 65.75 -93.41 -69.57
N LEU A 42 65.55 -94.13 -68.45
CA LEU A 42 64.46 -95.11 -68.33
C LEU A 42 63.09 -94.44 -68.47
N LYS A 43 62.90 -93.31 -67.77
CA LYS A 43 61.67 -92.53 -67.87
C LYS A 43 61.52 -91.92 -69.27
N GLN A 44 62.58 -91.42 -69.88
CA GLN A 44 62.54 -90.87 -71.23
C GLN A 44 62.07 -91.90 -72.26
N VAL A 45 62.62 -93.12 -72.27
CA VAL A 45 62.21 -94.18 -73.20
C VAL A 45 60.76 -94.62 -72.94
N TRP A 46 60.33 -94.67 -71.68
CA TRP A 46 58.94 -94.96 -71.33
C TRP A 46 57.97 -93.85 -71.75
N ASP A 47 58.35 -92.60 -71.53
CA ASP A 47 57.57 -91.43 -71.93
C ASP A 47 57.53 -91.32 -73.47
N GLU A 48 58.61 -91.69 -74.18
CA GLU A 48 58.64 -91.83 -75.65
C GLU A 48 57.73 -92.96 -76.13
N HIS A 49 57.67 -94.11 -75.44
CA HIS A 49 56.72 -95.17 -75.76
C HIS A 49 55.27 -94.76 -75.46
N LEU A 50 55.00 -94.05 -74.36
CA LEU A 50 53.69 -93.48 -74.06
C LEU A 50 53.29 -92.41 -75.08
N ALA A 51 54.23 -91.55 -75.50
CA ALA A 51 53.98 -90.55 -76.52
C ALA A 51 53.70 -91.22 -77.87
N ALA A 52 54.49 -92.22 -78.28
CA ALA A 52 54.24 -93.00 -79.50
C ALA A 52 52.89 -93.74 -79.44
N LYS A 53 52.51 -94.28 -78.27
CA LYS A 53 51.21 -94.95 -78.05
C LYS A 53 50.03 -93.98 -77.95
N ASN A 54 50.26 -92.74 -77.50
CA ASN A 54 49.27 -91.66 -77.41
C ASN A 54 49.30 -90.71 -78.61
N THR A 55 50.14 -90.95 -79.62
CA THR A 55 50.00 -90.27 -80.90
C THR A 55 48.86 -90.97 -81.63
N THR A 56 47.63 -90.72 -81.18
CA THR A 56 46.47 -90.84 -82.06
C THR A 56 46.73 -89.87 -83.20
N GLU A 57 47.12 -90.40 -84.37
CA GLU A 57 46.87 -89.71 -85.62
C GLU A 57 45.43 -89.19 -85.55
N ALA A 58 45.25 -87.88 -85.61
CA ALA A 58 43.93 -87.31 -85.79
C ALA A 58 43.48 -87.79 -87.16
N GLU A 59 42.69 -88.88 -87.18
CA GLU A 59 41.88 -89.22 -88.35
C GLU A 59 41.18 -87.92 -88.79
N PRO A 60 41.19 -87.59 -90.09
CA PRO A 60 40.38 -86.49 -90.56
C PRO A 60 38.96 -86.82 -90.12
N VAL A 61 38.41 -86.03 -89.20
CA VAL A 61 37.01 -86.15 -88.79
C VAL A 61 36.24 -86.12 -90.09
N ALA A 62 35.67 -87.27 -90.47
CA ALA A 62 34.80 -87.34 -91.61
C ALA A 62 33.75 -86.26 -91.39
N GLU A 63 33.64 -85.33 -92.34
CA GLU A 63 32.53 -84.38 -92.36
C GLU A 63 31.28 -85.19 -92.10
N LEU A 64 30.51 -84.77 -91.09
CA LEU A 64 29.25 -85.44 -90.75
C LEU A 64 28.48 -85.60 -92.06
N PRO A 65 27.93 -86.80 -92.35
CA PRO A 65 27.06 -86.98 -93.49
C PRO A 65 26.06 -85.82 -93.54
N VAL A 66 25.85 -85.26 -94.73
CA VAL A 66 25.09 -84.01 -94.92
C VAL A 66 23.72 -84.08 -94.23
N GLU A 67 23.12 -85.26 -94.19
CA GLU A 67 21.85 -85.54 -93.52
C GLU A 67 21.93 -85.33 -92.00
N VAL A 68 23.01 -85.75 -91.35
CA VAL A 68 23.22 -85.57 -89.91
C VAL A 68 23.53 -84.11 -89.59
N ALA A 69 24.29 -83.42 -90.44
CA ALA A 69 24.58 -81.99 -90.28
C ALA A 69 23.32 -81.12 -90.47
N GLU A 70 22.46 -81.47 -91.42
CA GLU A 70 21.16 -80.81 -91.66
C GLU A 70 20.19 -81.01 -90.49
N GLU A 71 20.09 -82.22 -89.93
CA GLU A 71 19.26 -82.49 -88.75
C GLU A 71 19.76 -81.73 -87.51
N VAL A 72 21.08 -81.72 -87.26
CA VAL A 72 21.66 -80.93 -86.16
C VAL A 72 21.42 -79.43 -86.36
N ALA A 73 21.52 -78.92 -87.59
CA ALA A 73 21.22 -77.52 -87.90
C ALA A 73 19.72 -77.21 -87.68
N ALA A 74 18.83 -78.10 -88.09
CA ALA A 74 17.38 -77.96 -87.89
C ALA A 74 17.00 -77.95 -86.39
N VAL A 75 17.56 -78.88 -85.60
CA VAL A 75 17.35 -78.93 -84.14
C VAL A 75 17.92 -77.68 -83.46
N THR A 76 19.11 -77.24 -83.85
CA THR A 76 19.74 -76.03 -83.30
C THR A 76 18.90 -74.78 -83.60
N LYS A 77 18.38 -74.67 -84.83
CA LYS A 77 17.48 -73.58 -85.23
C LYS A 77 16.19 -73.61 -84.39
N SER A 78 15.54 -74.77 -84.26
CA SER A 78 14.33 -74.92 -83.45
C SER A 78 14.56 -74.59 -81.98
N LEU A 79 15.68 -75.02 -81.40
CA LEU A 79 16.04 -74.69 -80.03
C LEU A 79 16.30 -73.19 -79.85
N THR A 80 16.98 -72.57 -80.82
CA THR A 80 17.25 -71.12 -80.81
C THR A 80 15.95 -70.31 -80.88
N GLU A 81 15.03 -70.70 -81.75
CA GLU A 81 13.69 -70.09 -81.84
C GLU A 81 12.92 -70.24 -80.51
N ARG A 82 12.95 -71.42 -79.90
CA ARG A 82 12.28 -71.67 -78.60
C ARG A 82 12.91 -70.87 -77.46
N LEU A 83 14.23 -70.76 -77.42
CA LEU A 83 14.95 -69.91 -76.45
C LEU A 83 14.60 -68.43 -76.64
N ALA A 84 14.52 -67.96 -77.89
CA ALA A 84 14.13 -66.59 -78.19
C ALA A 84 12.68 -66.30 -77.73
N THR A 85 11.73 -67.20 -78.01
CA THR A 85 10.34 -67.07 -77.53
C THR A 85 10.28 -67.07 -76.00
N LEU A 86 10.96 -68.02 -75.34
CA LEU A 86 10.99 -68.10 -73.89
C LEU A 86 11.58 -66.83 -73.26
N ALA A 87 12.64 -66.27 -73.84
CA ALA A 87 13.26 -65.04 -73.37
C ALA A 87 12.30 -63.84 -73.45
N VAL A 88 11.54 -63.72 -74.55
CA VAL A 88 10.51 -62.68 -74.70
C VAL A 88 9.40 -62.86 -73.66
N GLU A 89 8.90 -64.09 -73.47
CA GLU A 89 7.86 -64.35 -72.46
C GLU A 89 8.32 -64.08 -71.01
N LEU A 90 9.58 -64.43 -70.69
CA LEU A 90 10.17 -64.14 -69.39
C LEU A 90 10.35 -62.64 -69.17
N ASN A 91 10.77 -61.91 -70.21
CA ASN A 91 10.88 -60.46 -70.18
C ASN A 91 9.50 -59.82 -69.95
N ASP A 92 8.49 -60.20 -70.72
CA ASP A 92 7.11 -59.73 -70.58
C ASP A 92 6.57 -59.96 -69.16
N LYS A 93 6.82 -61.14 -68.58
CA LYS A 93 6.41 -61.45 -67.20
C LYS A 93 7.17 -60.60 -66.19
N ALA A 94 8.47 -60.39 -66.38
CA ALA A 94 9.29 -59.57 -65.50
C ALA A 94 8.85 -58.09 -65.53
N VAL A 95 8.58 -57.55 -66.73
CA VAL A 95 8.07 -56.19 -66.92
C VAL A 95 6.70 -56.02 -66.26
N LYS A 96 5.75 -56.92 -66.52
CA LYS A 96 4.42 -56.86 -65.88
C LYS A 96 4.49 -56.99 -64.36
N ALA A 97 5.41 -57.80 -63.83
CA ALA A 97 5.62 -57.91 -62.39
C ALA A 97 6.23 -56.63 -61.79
N ALA A 98 7.18 -56.00 -62.50
CA ALA A 98 7.77 -54.73 -62.09
C ALA A 98 6.76 -53.59 -62.14
N GLU A 99 5.96 -53.48 -63.22
CA GLU A 99 4.89 -52.49 -63.36
C GLU A 99 3.86 -52.61 -62.24
N ARG A 100 3.43 -53.83 -61.90
CA ARG A 100 2.52 -54.07 -60.77
C ARG A 100 3.12 -53.61 -59.44
N ARG A 101 4.39 -53.94 -59.18
CA ARG A 101 5.09 -53.48 -57.97
C ARG A 101 5.20 -51.96 -57.92
N VAL A 102 5.54 -51.32 -59.04
CA VAL A 102 5.62 -49.86 -59.13
C VAL A 102 4.25 -49.22 -58.90
N ALA A 103 3.19 -49.75 -59.52
CA ALA A 103 1.83 -49.26 -59.32
C ALA A 103 1.39 -49.37 -57.86
N GLU A 104 1.73 -50.47 -57.18
CA GLU A 104 1.42 -50.64 -55.76
C GLU A 104 2.23 -49.70 -54.86
N VAL A 105 3.51 -49.50 -55.12
CA VAL A 105 4.33 -48.51 -54.40
C VAL A 105 3.80 -47.10 -54.63
N LEU A 106 3.44 -46.73 -55.85
CA LEU A 106 2.86 -45.42 -56.15
C LEU A 106 1.50 -45.23 -55.45
N ARG A 107 0.66 -46.26 -55.41
CA ARG A 107 -0.62 -46.23 -54.69
C ARG A 107 -0.40 -46.00 -53.19
N THR A 108 0.45 -46.82 -52.56
CA THR A 108 0.73 -46.69 -51.12
C THR A 108 1.40 -45.37 -50.77
N ALA A 109 2.34 -44.89 -51.59
CA ALA A 109 2.96 -43.58 -51.42
C ALA A 109 1.95 -42.44 -51.58
N GLY A 110 1.02 -42.55 -52.53
CA GLY A 110 -0.08 -41.59 -52.70
C GLY A 110 -0.99 -41.53 -51.49
N GLU A 111 -1.43 -42.69 -50.98
CA GLU A 111 -2.26 -42.80 -49.78
C GLU A 111 -1.55 -42.22 -48.54
N GLN A 112 -0.26 -42.52 -48.36
CA GLN A 112 0.53 -41.95 -47.26
C GLN A 112 0.70 -40.43 -47.38
N ARG A 113 0.91 -39.92 -48.60
CA ARG A 113 1.01 -38.49 -48.85
C ARG A 113 -0.31 -37.78 -48.54
N GLU A 114 -1.43 -38.33 -48.99
CA GLU A 114 -2.76 -37.77 -48.74
C GLU A 114 -3.10 -37.79 -47.24
N GLN A 115 -2.75 -38.86 -46.53
CA GLN A 115 -2.92 -38.94 -45.08
C GLN A 115 -2.08 -37.88 -44.36
N ALA A 116 -0.80 -37.73 -44.72
CA ALA A 116 0.07 -36.72 -44.14
C ALA A 116 -0.41 -35.30 -44.45
N GLU A 117 -0.91 -35.03 -45.67
CA GLU A 117 -1.50 -33.74 -46.04
C GLU A 117 -2.73 -33.42 -45.17
N ARG A 118 -3.59 -34.41 -44.89
CA ARG A 118 -4.75 -34.23 -44.00
C ARG A 118 -4.33 -33.94 -42.57
N GLU A 119 -3.36 -34.67 -42.04
CA GLU A 119 -2.84 -34.45 -40.68
C GLU A 119 -2.16 -33.08 -40.54
N LEU A 120 -1.44 -32.63 -41.58
CA LEU A 120 -0.85 -31.29 -41.60
C LEU A 120 -1.90 -30.18 -41.60
N VAL A 121 -3.02 -30.36 -42.32
CA VAL A 121 -4.12 -29.39 -42.33
C VAL A 121 -4.80 -29.33 -40.95
N ASP A 122 -5.06 -30.48 -40.33
CA ASP A 122 -5.64 -30.54 -38.98
C ASP A 122 -4.70 -29.89 -37.95
N ALA A 123 -3.40 -30.21 -38.00
CA ALA A 123 -2.40 -29.58 -37.14
C ALA A 123 -2.35 -28.05 -37.35
N ALA A 124 -2.37 -27.57 -38.60
CA ALA A 124 -2.40 -26.14 -38.89
C ALA A 124 -3.64 -25.45 -38.30
N GLN A 125 -4.83 -26.07 -38.44
CA GLN A 125 -6.05 -25.55 -37.85
C GLN A 125 -5.98 -25.48 -36.32
N THR A 126 -5.42 -26.51 -35.67
CA THR A 126 -5.25 -26.48 -34.21
C THR A 126 -4.25 -25.40 -33.76
N VAL A 127 -3.21 -25.12 -34.55
CA VAL A 127 -2.27 -24.03 -34.27
C VAL A 127 -3.00 -22.68 -34.37
N ASP A 128 -3.75 -22.44 -35.45
CA ASP A 128 -4.53 -21.20 -35.63
C ASP A 128 -5.53 -20.97 -34.47
N GLU A 129 -6.18 -22.04 -34.00
CA GLU A 129 -7.08 -21.98 -32.84
C GLU A 129 -6.33 -21.64 -31.54
N LEU A 130 -5.15 -22.23 -31.33
CA LEU A 130 -4.32 -21.96 -30.16
C LEU A 130 -3.75 -20.54 -30.17
N GLU A 131 -3.35 -20.04 -31.34
CA GLU A 131 -2.90 -18.66 -31.52
C GLU A 131 -4.03 -17.68 -31.21
N THR A 132 -5.24 -17.94 -31.72
CA THR A 132 -6.43 -17.13 -31.42
C THR A 132 -6.72 -17.09 -29.91
N ARG A 133 -6.70 -18.25 -29.23
CA ARG A 133 -6.90 -18.32 -27.77
C ARG A 133 -5.79 -17.64 -26.98
N LEU A 134 -4.56 -17.69 -27.48
CA LEU A 134 -3.43 -17.01 -26.87
C LEU A 134 -3.62 -15.49 -26.95
N ASP A 135 -4.00 -14.96 -28.11
CA ASP A 135 -4.28 -13.54 -28.31
C ASP A 135 -5.45 -13.06 -27.43
N GLU A 136 -6.53 -13.84 -27.36
CA GLU A 136 -7.67 -13.55 -26.47
C GLU A 136 -7.24 -13.51 -25.00
N SER A 137 -6.48 -14.52 -24.54
CA SER A 137 -5.99 -14.56 -23.17
C SER A 137 -5.03 -13.41 -22.86
N GLN A 138 -4.18 -13.01 -23.81
CA GLN A 138 -3.29 -11.86 -23.64
C GLN A 138 -4.09 -10.55 -23.53
N ALA A 139 -5.11 -10.36 -24.37
CA ALA A 139 -5.98 -9.20 -24.30
C ALA A 139 -6.77 -9.13 -22.97
N GLU A 140 -7.22 -10.28 -22.45
CA GLU A 140 -7.85 -10.36 -21.14
C GLU A 140 -6.89 -9.99 -20.00
N VAL A 141 -5.65 -10.48 -20.05
CA VAL A 141 -4.61 -10.13 -19.06
C VAL A 141 -4.34 -8.63 -19.08
N GLU A 142 -4.12 -8.02 -20.25
CA GLU A 142 -3.91 -6.57 -20.36
C GLU A 142 -5.10 -5.77 -19.82
N SER A 143 -6.33 -6.22 -20.08
CA SER A 143 -7.55 -5.60 -19.56
C SER A 143 -7.63 -5.68 -18.04
N LEU A 144 -7.32 -6.85 -17.46
CA LEU A 144 -7.30 -7.05 -16.01
C LEU A 144 -6.19 -6.22 -15.35
N GLU A 145 -5.01 -6.13 -15.96
CA GLU A 145 -3.91 -5.28 -15.46
C GLU A 145 -4.29 -3.80 -15.45
N ARG A 146 -4.95 -3.30 -16.52
CA ARG A 146 -5.47 -1.91 -16.53
C ARG A 146 -6.49 -1.69 -15.41
N ARG A 147 -7.46 -2.59 -15.26
CA ARG A 147 -8.47 -2.49 -14.19
C ARG A 147 -7.85 -2.56 -12.80
N LEU A 148 -6.81 -3.37 -12.61
CA LEU A 148 -6.08 -3.46 -11.34
C LEU A 148 -5.36 -2.14 -11.04
N SER A 149 -4.65 -1.57 -12.02
CA SER A 149 -3.97 -0.28 -11.90
C SER A 149 -4.97 0.85 -11.59
N GLU A 150 -6.11 0.87 -12.26
CA GLU A 150 -7.19 1.83 -11.99
C GLU A 150 -7.76 1.65 -10.58
N ALA A 151 -8.05 0.42 -10.15
CA ALA A 151 -8.54 0.17 -8.80
C ALA A 151 -7.52 0.58 -7.72
N GLN A 152 -6.24 0.34 -7.97
CA GLN A 152 -5.15 0.76 -7.08
C GLN A 152 -5.05 2.29 -6.99
N SER A 153 -5.14 3.01 -8.11
CA SER A 153 -5.09 4.47 -8.10
C SER A 153 -6.31 5.08 -7.39
N HIS A 154 -7.51 4.54 -7.61
CA HIS A 154 -8.71 4.94 -6.87
C HIS A 154 -8.57 4.64 -5.37
N GLY A 155 -8.04 3.48 -4.99
CA GLY A 155 -7.80 3.13 -3.59
C GLY A 155 -6.80 4.07 -2.92
N GLN A 156 -5.72 4.46 -3.62
CA GLN A 156 -4.75 5.45 -3.14
C GLN A 156 -5.40 6.83 -2.96
N ALA A 157 -6.20 7.29 -3.94
CA ALA A 157 -6.92 8.56 -3.84
C ALA A 157 -7.88 8.58 -2.64
N GLN A 158 -8.68 7.53 -2.46
CA GLN A 158 -9.59 7.38 -1.33
C GLN A 158 -8.85 7.35 0.02
N ALA A 159 -7.68 6.70 0.10
CA ALA A 159 -6.87 6.67 1.31
C ALA A 159 -6.36 8.07 1.68
N VAL A 160 -5.94 8.87 0.69
CA VAL A 160 -5.53 10.27 0.90
C VAL A 160 -6.72 11.13 1.35
N GLU A 161 -7.87 11.01 0.70
CA GLU A 161 -9.09 11.74 1.09
C GLU A 161 -9.52 11.38 2.53
N LEU A 162 -9.51 10.10 2.89
CA LEU A 162 -9.82 9.66 4.25
C LEU A 162 -8.82 10.22 5.29
N ALA A 163 -7.54 10.30 4.96
CA ALA A 163 -6.54 10.90 5.83
C ALA A 163 -6.80 12.40 6.04
N GLN A 164 -7.09 13.13 4.95
CA GLN A 164 -7.43 14.56 5.01
C GLN A 164 -8.72 14.82 5.80
N LEU A 165 -9.75 13.98 5.62
CA LEU A 165 -11.00 14.09 6.38
C LEU A 165 -10.80 13.81 7.87
N ARG A 166 -9.97 12.82 8.22
CA ARG A 166 -9.60 12.55 9.62
C ARG A 166 -8.85 13.72 10.26
N GLU A 167 -7.91 14.32 9.54
CA GLU A 167 -7.19 15.51 10.01
C GLU A 167 -8.14 16.67 10.25
N ARG A 168 -9.03 16.95 9.28
CA ARG A 168 -10.06 18.00 9.41
C ARG A 168 -11.00 17.72 10.58
N LEU A 169 -11.42 16.47 10.77
CA LEU A 169 -12.28 16.08 11.89
C LEU A 169 -11.58 16.37 13.23
N VAL A 170 -10.33 15.93 13.39
CA VAL A 170 -9.54 16.19 14.61
C VAL A 170 -9.40 17.70 14.86
N ALA A 171 -9.09 18.48 13.82
CA ALA A 171 -8.99 19.93 13.95
C ALA A 171 -10.32 20.56 14.38
N THR A 172 -11.46 20.11 13.81
CA THR A 172 -12.78 20.61 14.21
C THR A 172 -13.18 20.19 15.62
N GLU A 173 -12.85 18.97 16.04
CA GLU A 173 -13.10 18.49 17.40
C GLU A 173 -12.28 19.28 18.43
N GLN A 174 -11.01 19.56 18.13
CA GLN A 174 -10.15 20.40 18.98
C GLN A 174 -10.68 21.84 19.06
N ALA A 175 -11.10 22.42 17.94
CA ALA A 175 -11.70 23.75 17.91
C ALA A 175 -13.00 23.80 18.74
N ALA A 176 -13.88 22.81 18.59
CA ALA A 176 -15.11 22.71 19.36
C ALA A 176 -14.86 22.52 20.86
N ARG A 177 -13.82 21.78 21.22
CA ARG A 177 -13.41 21.63 22.63
C ARG A 177 -12.88 22.94 23.19
N ALA A 178 -12.01 23.64 22.46
CA ALA A 178 -11.48 24.93 22.87
C ALA A 178 -12.59 25.99 23.05
N THR A 179 -13.60 26.00 22.17
CA THR A 179 -14.75 26.89 22.33
C THR A 179 -15.59 26.50 23.54
N ALA A 180 -15.82 25.21 23.80
CA ALA A 180 -16.52 24.74 24.99
C ALA A 180 -15.79 25.16 26.28
N ASP A 181 -14.48 24.94 26.36
CA ASP A 181 -13.64 25.33 27.50
C ASP A 181 -13.68 26.86 27.71
N ALA A 182 -13.63 27.65 26.63
CA ALA A 182 -13.76 29.11 26.70
C ALA A 182 -15.15 29.56 27.18
N HIS A 183 -16.21 28.91 26.71
CA HIS A 183 -17.58 29.18 27.18
C HIS A 183 -17.75 28.86 28.67
N GLU A 184 -17.15 27.76 29.15
CA GLU A 184 -17.20 27.39 30.56
C GLU A 184 -16.42 28.39 31.44
N ALA A 185 -15.25 28.85 30.98
CA ALA A 185 -14.49 29.90 31.66
C ALA A 185 -15.30 31.21 31.80
N VAL A 186 -15.89 31.70 30.69
CA VAL A 186 -16.73 32.90 30.70
C VAL A 186 -17.94 32.74 31.60
N ARG A 187 -18.56 31.54 31.62
CA ARG A 187 -19.68 31.25 32.51
C ARG A 187 -19.27 31.31 33.98
N SER A 188 -18.12 30.74 34.33
CA SER A 188 -17.58 30.81 35.69
C SER A 188 -17.27 32.25 36.12
N GLU A 189 -16.67 33.06 35.24
CA GLU A 189 -16.43 34.49 35.49
C GLU A 189 -17.74 35.26 35.69
N LEU A 190 -18.76 35.00 34.86
CA LEU A 190 -20.07 35.61 35.00
C LEU A 190 -20.75 35.22 36.31
N ASP A 191 -20.66 33.95 36.70
CA ASP A 191 -21.21 33.47 37.97
C ASP A 191 -20.47 34.08 39.18
N ALA A 192 -19.15 34.25 39.10
CA ALA A 192 -18.37 34.97 40.12
C ALA A 192 -18.78 36.45 40.21
N ALA A 193 -18.85 37.15 39.07
CA ALA A 193 -19.28 38.55 39.00
C ALA A 193 -20.71 38.73 39.53
N ARG A 194 -21.62 37.79 39.26
CA ARG A 194 -22.98 37.78 39.81
C ARG A 194 -22.99 37.62 41.33
N ARG A 195 -22.16 36.74 41.89
CA ARG A 195 -22.02 36.58 43.36
C ARG A 195 -21.49 37.86 43.98
N ASP A 196 -20.42 38.43 43.43
CA ASP A 196 -19.82 39.67 43.93
C ASP A 196 -20.81 40.85 43.87
N ALA A 197 -21.57 40.96 42.78
CA ALA A 197 -22.62 41.95 42.66
C ALA A 197 -23.74 41.72 43.69
N GLY A 198 -24.12 40.46 43.95
CA GLY A 198 -25.07 40.10 45.00
C GLY A 198 -24.61 40.57 46.39
N VAL A 199 -23.36 40.27 46.76
CA VAL A 199 -22.75 40.72 48.03
C VAL A 199 -22.74 42.25 48.14
N LYS A 200 -22.35 42.96 47.07
CA LYS A 200 -22.38 44.43 47.06
C LYS A 200 -23.79 45.00 47.20
N ILE A 201 -24.78 44.39 46.56
CA ILE A 201 -26.18 44.80 46.67
C ILE A 201 -26.68 44.59 48.11
N GLU A 202 -26.34 43.48 48.75
CA GLU A 202 -26.68 43.23 50.16
C GLU A 202 -26.01 44.25 51.08
N ALA A 203 -24.71 44.51 50.92
CA ALA A 203 -24.00 45.52 51.69
C ALA A 203 -24.62 46.93 51.54
N LEU A 204 -24.94 47.34 50.31
CA LEU A 204 -25.61 48.63 50.06
C LEU A 204 -27.02 48.69 50.67
N ARG A 205 -27.75 47.57 50.72
CA ARG A 205 -29.06 47.51 51.38
C ARG A 205 -28.91 47.69 52.89
N ASP A 206 -27.91 47.06 53.50
CA ASP A 206 -27.61 47.21 54.92
C ASP A 206 -27.17 48.64 55.26
N GLU A 207 -26.29 49.24 54.45
CA GLU A 207 -25.89 50.65 54.60
C GLU A 207 -27.09 51.59 54.49
N LEU A 208 -27.97 51.39 53.51
CA LEU A 208 -29.21 52.17 53.37
C LEU A 208 -30.14 51.99 54.57
N ALA A 209 -30.25 50.79 55.13
CA ALA A 209 -31.05 50.54 56.32
C ALA A 209 -30.47 51.29 57.54
N GLN A 210 -29.15 51.21 57.75
CA GLN A 210 -28.45 51.95 58.81
C GLN A 210 -28.59 53.47 58.67
N LEU A 211 -28.48 54.00 57.44
CA LEU A 211 -28.68 55.43 57.19
C LEU A 211 -30.11 55.87 57.48
N ARG A 212 -31.11 55.07 57.10
CA ARG A 212 -32.52 55.34 57.43
C ARG A 212 -32.76 55.33 58.94
N GLU A 213 -32.18 54.38 59.66
CA GLU A 213 -32.28 54.31 61.12
C GLU A 213 -31.61 55.53 61.79
N ARG A 214 -30.41 55.90 61.35
CA ARG A 214 -29.71 57.12 61.84
C ARG A 214 -30.50 58.39 61.55
N LEU A 215 -31.08 58.50 60.35
CA LEU A 215 -31.91 59.64 59.99
C LEU A 215 -33.13 59.72 60.93
N ALA A 216 -33.86 58.62 61.10
CA ALA A 216 -35.01 58.56 62.00
C ALA A 216 -34.65 58.88 63.45
N ALA A 217 -33.49 58.40 63.94
CA ALA A 217 -32.98 58.73 65.27
C ALA A 217 -32.64 60.24 65.40
N SER A 218 -32.01 60.83 64.39
CA SER A 218 -31.69 62.27 64.38
C SER A 218 -32.94 63.14 64.32
N GLU A 219 -33.96 62.73 63.55
CA GLU A 219 -35.25 63.41 63.45
C GLU A 219 -35.97 63.35 64.80
N GLN A 220 -35.97 62.19 65.46
CA GLN A 220 -36.56 62.03 66.78
C GLN A 220 -35.80 62.84 67.85
N ALA A 221 -34.46 62.86 67.80
CA ALA A 221 -33.65 63.68 68.70
C ALA A 221 -33.90 65.18 68.48
N ALA A 222 -33.98 65.62 67.22
CA ALA A 222 -34.30 67.00 66.87
C ALA A 222 -35.72 67.39 67.35
N LYS A 223 -36.70 66.48 67.23
CA LYS A 223 -38.05 66.69 67.76
C LYS A 223 -38.05 66.83 69.27
N VAL A 224 -37.40 65.92 70.00
CA VAL A 224 -37.28 66.01 71.46
C VAL A 224 -36.57 67.30 71.87
N ALA A 225 -35.48 67.67 71.20
CA ALA A 225 -34.76 68.91 71.47
C ALA A 225 -35.63 70.16 71.21
N ALA A 226 -36.42 70.15 70.15
CA ALA A 226 -37.38 71.22 69.87
C ALA A 226 -38.47 71.31 70.95
N GLU A 227 -38.99 70.17 71.42
CA GLU A 227 -39.96 70.11 72.52
C GLU A 227 -39.35 70.58 73.85
N THR A 228 -38.11 70.20 74.17
CA THR A 228 -37.43 70.67 75.39
C THR A 228 -37.14 72.16 75.31
N HIS A 229 -36.62 72.67 74.19
CA HIS A 229 -36.39 74.10 74.01
C HIS A 229 -37.70 74.90 74.05
N ALA A 230 -38.80 74.37 73.52
CA ALA A 230 -40.11 75.00 73.65
C ALA A 230 -40.55 75.11 75.12
N ARG A 231 -40.35 74.05 75.92
CA ARG A 231 -40.64 74.07 77.37
C ARG A 231 -39.72 75.02 78.13
N GLU A 232 -38.42 75.03 77.83
CA GLU A 232 -37.46 75.96 78.44
C GLU A 232 -37.82 77.40 78.12
N LEU A 233 -38.21 77.70 76.88
CA LEU A 233 -38.69 79.02 76.48
C LEU A 233 -39.99 79.39 77.21
N GLU A 234 -40.92 78.46 77.36
CA GLU A 234 -42.17 78.69 78.11
C GLU A 234 -41.89 78.95 79.59
N GLN A 235 -40.98 78.17 80.19
CA GLN A 235 -40.53 78.37 81.57
C GLN A 235 -39.84 79.74 81.73
N ALA A 236 -38.87 80.07 80.86
CA ALA A 236 -38.20 81.37 80.88
C ALA A 236 -39.18 82.53 80.65
N HIS A 237 -40.21 82.37 79.81
CA HIS A 237 -41.30 83.34 79.67
C HIS A 237 -42.11 83.48 80.96
N SER A 238 -42.41 82.36 81.64
CA SER A 238 -43.13 82.37 82.91
C SER A 238 -42.31 83.06 84.02
N GLU A 239 -41.02 82.77 84.12
CA GLU A 239 -40.08 83.40 85.05
C GLU A 239 -39.90 84.89 84.73
N THR A 240 -39.77 85.25 83.45
CA THR A 240 -39.71 86.66 83.04
C THR A 240 -41.02 87.38 83.41
N LYS A 241 -42.17 86.71 83.29
CA LYS A 241 -43.46 87.27 83.70
C LYS A 241 -43.56 87.44 85.22
N THR A 242 -43.08 86.48 86.02
CA THR A 242 -43.04 86.60 87.48
C THR A 242 -42.08 87.71 87.92
N VAL A 243 -40.85 87.73 87.40
CA VAL A 243 -39.87 88.78 87.68
C VAL A 243 -40.40 90.16 87.28
N ARG A 244 -41.12 90.26 86.15
CA ARG A 244 -41.77 91.52 85.74
C ARG A 244 -42.87 91.93 86.73
N ALA A 245 -43.68 90.99 87.21
CA ALA A 245 -44.68 91.26 88.22
C ALA A 245 -44.05 91.68 89.56
N GLU A 246 -42.98 91.00 90.00
CA GLU A 246 -42.20 91.37 91.18
C GLU A 246 -41.55 92.75 91.03
N LEU A 247 -41.00 93.07 89.86
CA LEU A 247 -40.45 94.39 89.57
C LEU A 247 -41.53 95.48 89.60
N ASP A 248 -42.73 95.19 89.07
CA ASP A 248 -43.85 96.12 89.12
C ASP A 248 -44.34 96.34 90.56
N VAL A 249 -44.34 95.30 91.41
CA VAL A 249 -44.59 95.42 92.87
C VAL A 249 -43.50 96.26 93.53
N ALA A 250 -42.22 95.92 93.32
CA ALA A 250 -41.10 96.67 93.89
C ALA A 250 -41.08 98.14 93.42
N ARG A 251 -41.52 98.42 92.19
CA ARG A 251 -41.71 99.80 91.68
C ARG A 251 -42.84 100.53 92.40
N ARG A 252 -43.96 99.85 92.68
CA ARG A 252 -45.05 100.42 93.49
C ARG A 252 -44.59 100.70 94.90
N GLU A 253 -43.93 99.75 95.56
CA GLU A 253 -43.34 99.93 96.89
C GLU A 253 -42.31 101.06 96.90
N ALA A 254 -41.44 101.15 95.89
CA ALA A 254 -40.49 102.25 95.76
C ALA A 254 -41.17 103.60 95.50
N ALA A 255 -42.29 103.62 94.75
CA ALA A 255 -43.08 104.83 94.54
C ALA A 255 -43.79 105.26 95.83
N GLU A 256 -44.37 104.34 96.58
CA GLU A 256 -44.95 104.58 97.90
C GLU A 256 -43.89 105.06 98.90
N ALA A 257 -42.71 104.43 98.90
CA ALA A 257 -41.57 104.86 99.70
C ALA A 257 -41.12 106.29 99.32
N ARG A 258 -41.05 106.62 98.02
CA ARG A 258 -40.76 107.99 97.56
C ARG A 258 -41.84 108.98 97.95
N GLU A 259 -43.11 108.62 97.86
CA GLU A 259 -44.21 109.48 98.27
C GLU A 259 -44.16 109.72 99.78
N SER A 260 -43.88 108.68 100.58
CA SER A 260 -43.68 108.80 102.02
C SER A 260 -42.45 109.66 102.35
N ALA A 261 -41.35 109.50 101.62
CA ALA A 261 -40.14 110.31 101.76
C ALA A 261 -40.39 111.78 101.36
N ALA A 262 -41.19 112.02 100.31
CA ALA A 262 -41.59 113.37 99.90
C ALA A 262 -42.53 114.02 100.93
N LYS A 263 -43.45 113.25 101.52
CA LYS A 263 -44.28 113.71 102.65
C LYS A 263 -43.42 114.07 103.86
N LEU A 264 -42.46 113.22 104.23
CA LEU A 264 -41.51 113.48 105.32
C LEU A 264 -40.61 114.68 105.02
N ALA A 265 -40.14 114.82 103.77
CA ALA A 265 -39.35 115.97 103.33
C ALA A 265 -40.18 117.27 103.38
N GLY A 266 -41.43 117.24 102.93
CA GLY A 266 -42.34 118.38 103.04
C GLY A 266 -42.66 118.73 104.50
N GLN A 267 -42.77 117.74 105.39
CA GLN A 267 -42.87 117.97 106.84
C GLN A 267 -41.58 118.61 107.39
N LEU A 268 -40.41 118.16 106.94
CA LEU A 268 -39.11 118.73 107.31
C LEU A 268 -38.94 120.17 106.82
N GLU A 269 -39.32 120.48 105.58
CA GLU A 269 -39.31 121.84 105.04
C GLU A 269 -40.31 122.75 105.78
N ALA A 270 -41.49 122.24 106.14
CA ALA A 270 -42.44 123.00 106.96
C ALA A 270 -41.88 123.30 108.37
N VAL A 271 -41.17 122.36 108.98
CA VAL A 271 -40.48 122.54 110.26
C VAL A 271 -39.27 123.49 110.11
N GLN A 272 -38.54 123.43 109.00
CA GLN A 272 -37.45 124.37 108.70
C GLN A 272 -37.97 125.78 108.42
N ALA A 273 -39.11 125.94 107.74
CA ALA A 273 -39.78 127.22 107.56
C ALA A 273 -40.29 127.79 108.89
N GLN A 274 -40.82 126.96 109.79
CA GLN A 274 -41.13 127.37 111.17
C GLN A 274 -39.87 127.83 111.93
N ASN A 275 -38.75 127.13 111.80
CA ASN A 275 -37.47 127.53 112.40
C ASN A 275 -36.89 128.81 111.78
N ALA A 276 -37.01 129.02 110.47
CA ALA A 276 -36.59 130.26 109.81
C ALA A 276 -37.45 131.46 110.28
N THR A 277 -38.73 131.24 110.51
CA THR A 277 -39.65 132.25 111.06
C THR A 277 -39.32 132.58 112.52
N LEU A 278 -38.92 131.57 113.32
CA LEU A 278 -38.41 131.76 114.68
C LEU A 278 -37.04 132.48 114.70
N LEU A 279 -36.14 132.18 113.76
CA LEU A 279 -34.85 132.86 113.63
C LEU A 279 -34.99 134.32 113.18
N ALA A 280 -35.92 134.63 112.28
CA ALA A 280 -36.26 136.01 111.92
C ALA A 280 -36.84 136.81 113.11
N ALA A 281 -37.62 136.16 113.98
CA ALA A 281 -38.10 136.75 115.23
C ALA A 281 -37.01 136.96 116.29
N VAL A 282 -35.93 136.16 116.25
CA VAL A 282 -34.75 136.29 117.14
C VAL A 282 -33.76 137.33 116.62
N GLN A 283 -33.58 137.47 115.30
CA GLN A 283 -32.75 138.54 114.70
C GLN A 283 -33.36 139.93 114.88
N GLN A 284 -34.70 140.08 114.86
CA GLN A 284 -35.37 141.34 115.24
C GLN A 284 -35.15 141.73 116.72
N ARG A 285 -34.76 140.79 117.59
CA ARG A 285 -34.38 141.06 118.99
C ARG A 285 -32.90 141.37 119.20
N SER A 286 -32.05 141.14 118.21
CA SER A 286 -30.58 141.17 118.36
C SER A 286 -29.92 142.44 117.81
N ASP A 287 -30.50 143.12 116.80
CA ASP A 287 -29.87 144.27 116.13
C ASP A 287 -30.47 145.65 116.47
N ARG A 288 -31.16 145.79 117.61
CA ARG A 288 -31.44 147.10 118.24
C ARG A 288 -30.93 147.17 119.68
N GLY A 289 -29.66 146.77 119.83
CA GLY A 289 -28.90 146.82 121.07
C GLY A 289 -27.37 146.91 120.91
N SER A 290 -26.81 147.59 119.89
CA SER A 290 -25.50 148.29 119.93
C SER A 290 -25.11 148.84 118.54
N GLY A 291 -24.43 150.00 118.47
CA GLY A 291 -23.79 150.54 117.26
C GLY A 291 -22.25 150.58 117.37
N ARG A 292 -21.55 150.89 116.24
CA ARG A 292 -20.08 150.90 115.97
C ARG A 292 -19.46 149.49 115.85
N ALA A 293 -18.65 149.13 114.85
CA ALA A 293 -17.78 149.87 113.92
C ALA A 293 -17.88 149.31 112.49
#